data_AF-A0A165BU25-F1
#
_entry.id   AF-A0A165BU25-F1
#
_cell.length_a   1.000
_cell.length_b   1.000
_cell.length_c   1.000
_cell.angle_alpha   90.00
_cell.angle_beta   90.00
_cell.angle_gamma   90.00
#
_symmetry.space_group_name_H-M   'P 1'
#
loop_
_entity.id
_entity.type
_entity.pdbx_description
1 polymer ?
#
loop_
_entity_poly.entity_id
_entity_poly.type
_entity_poly.pdbx_seq_one_letter_code
_entity_poly.pdbx_strand_id
1 'polypeptide(L)'
;LQALSTHSGVETLLIAVQTNFKFYSNPLIFYSNQRLVDYLEMMMKTSVRNYAVRIEGFTISDIEGMLYILYAYPVPVCITSPCWCISTHACLDKVLPVPIKCMIYQNFNENITAKYHHAIINYPLKKFCYPSDVGSKSELELLLWAWESGVTF
;
A
#
# COMPACT_ATOMS: atom_id res chain seq x y z
N LEU A 1 16.69 -19.73 17.77
CA LEU A 1 17.20 -18.41 18.22
C LEU A 1 17.21 -18.28 19.74
N GLN A 2 16.15 -18.71 20.43
CA GLN A 2 16.15 -18.75 21.91
C GLN A 2 17.30 -19.60 22.48
N ALA A 3 17.51 -20.80 21.94
CA ALA A 3 18.65 -21.65 22.32
C ALA A 3 20.02 -20.97 22.07
N LEU A 4 20.15 -20.20 20.97
CA LEU A 4 21.39 -19.46 20.69
C LEU A 4 21.66 -18.43 21.79
N SER A 5 20.64 -17.64 22.15
CA SER A 5 20.78 -16.63 23.20
C SER A 5 21.11 -17.24 24.56
N THR A 6 20.49 -18.38 24.89
CA THR A 6 20.77 -19.09 26.16
C THR A 6 22.18 -19.67 26.20
N HIS A 7 22.71 -20.18 25.09
CA HIS A 7 24.03 -20.82 25.08
C HIS A 7 25.21 -19.85 24.92
N SER A 8 25.03 -18.73 24.21
CA SER A 8 26.11 -17.76 23.94
C SER A 8 26.09 -16.54 24.85
N GLY A 9 25.00 -16.31 25.59
CA GLY A 9 24.79 -15.07 26.35
C GLY A 9 24.60 -13.84 25.46
N VAL A 10 24.41 -14.03 24.15
CA VAL A 10 24.21 -12.94 23.18
C VAL A 10 22.72 -12.67 23.05
N GLU A 11 22.35 -11.39 23.14
CA GLU A 11 20.98 -10.96 22.87
C GLU A 11 20.78 -10.74 21.37
N THR A 12 19.65 -11.22 20.85
CA THR A 12 19.36 -11.21 19.42
C THR A 12 17.97 -10.65 19.15
N LEU A 13 17.90 -9.77 18.17
CA LEU A 13 16.67 -9.33 17.51
C LEU A 13 16.72 -9.82 16.06
N LEU A 14 15.64 -10.48 15.63
CA LEU A 14 15.47 -10.96 14.27
C LEU A 14 14.14 -10.45 13.72
N ILE A 15 14.23 -9.78 12.58
CA ILE A 15 13.08 -9.32 11.81
C ILE A 15 13.12 -10.07 10.49
N ALA A 16 12.10 -10.89 10.23
CA ALA A 16 11.91 -11.55 8.95
C ALA A 16 10.74 -10.89 8.21
N VAL A 17 11.04 -10.34 7.05
CA VAL A 17 10.09 -9.69 6.13
C VAL A 17 9.97 -10.51 4.86
N GLN A 18 8.82 -10.47 4.20
CA GLN A 18 8.63 -11.16 2.94
C GLN A 18 8.96 -10.24 1.76
N THR A 19 9.49 -10.84 0.71
CA THR A 19 9.84 -10.16 -0.54
C THR A 19 8.73 -10.27 -1.59
N ASN A 20 7.67 -11.04 -1.32
CA ASN A 20 6.65 -11.38 -2.30
C ASN A 20 5.28 -10.83 -1.90
N PHE A 21 4.66 -10.10 -2.83
CA PHE A 21 3.34 -9.46 -2.65
C PHE A 21 2.19 -10.45 -2.44
N LYS A 22 2.36 -11.73 -2.82
CA LYS A 22 1.29 -12.74 -2.81
C LYS A 22 0.86 -13.21 -1.42
N PHE A 23 1.71 -12.99 -0.41
CA PHE A 23 1.46 -13.46 0.95
C PHE A 23 1.46 -12.29 1.92
N TYR A 24 0.28 -11.70 2.14
CA TYR A 24 0.09 -10.68 3.17
C TYR A 24 0.17 -11.34 4.56
N SER A 25 1.37 -11.38 5.11
CA SER A 25 1.65 -11.97 6.41
C SER A 25 2.28 -10.91 7.29
N ASN A 26 1.95 -10.88 8.59
CA ASN A 26 2.63 -10.00 9.53
C ASN A 26 4.14 -10.32 9.56
N PRO A 27 5.03 -9.31 9.57
CA PRO A 27 6.47 -9.52 9.75
C PRO A 27 6.73 -10.38 10.99
N LEU A 28 7.59 -11.38 10.85
CA LEU A 28 7.93 -12.25 11.96
C LEU A 28 9.06 -11.60 12.75
N ILE A 29 8.75 -11.23 13.99
CA ILE A 29 9.67 -10.52 14.88
C ILE A 29 9.97 -11.45 16.04
N PHE A 30 11.24 -11.78 16.21
CA PHE A 30 11.76 -12.53 17.34
C PHE A 30 12.76 -11.66 18.08
N TYR A 31 12.65 -11.61 19.41
CA TYR A 31 13.64 -10.97 20.27
C TYR A 31 13.90 -11.87 21.47
N SER A 32 15.17 -11.95 21.88
CA SER A 32 15.54 -12.70 23.08
C SER A 32 15.30 -11.92 24.38
N ASN A 33 15.37 -10.58 24.33
CA ASN A 33 15.17 -9.69 25.47
C ASN A 33 14.28 -8.51 25.06
N GLN A 34 13.27 -8.21 25.89
CA GLN A 34 12.37 -7.08 25.71
C GLN A 34 13.09 -5.73 25.72
N ARG A 35 14.19 -5.60 26.49
CA ARG A 35 14.96 -4.35 26.57
C ARG A 35 15.52 -3.88 25.22
N LEU A 36 15.83 -4.82 24.31
CA LEU A 36 16.26 -4.48 22.95
C LEU A 36 15.13 -3.83 22.14
N VAL A 37 13.90 -4.32 22.33
CA VAL A 37 12.72 -3.75 21.69
C VAL A 37 12.48 -2.36 22.26
N ASP A 38 12.45 -2.21 23.58
CA ASP A 38 12.19 -0.93 24.24
C ASP A 38 13.21 0.15 23.83
N TYR A 39 14.50 -0.22 23.74
CA TYR A 39 15.55 0.67 23.25
C TYR A 39 15.31 1.13 21.81
N LEU A 40 14.94 0.19 20.92
CA LEU A 40 14.66 0.51 19.52
C LEU A 40 13.39 1.35 19.36
N GLU A 41 12.34 1.06 20.12
CA GLU A 41 11.10 1.85 20.07
C GLU A 41 11.34 3.27 20.57
N MET A 42 12.17 3.43 21.61
CA MET A 42 12.60 4.73 22.09
C MET A 42 13.41 5.49 21.04
N MET A 43 14.37 4.84 20.38
CA MET A 43 15.22 5.46 19.35
C MET A 43 14.43 5.84 18.09
N MET A 44 13.57 4.94 17.63
CA MET A 44 12.82 5.07 16.37
C MET A 44 11.51 5.85 16.54
N LYS A 45 11.10 6.13 17.79
CA LYS A 45 9.81 6.75 18.15
C LYS A 45 8.60 6.05 17.52
N THR A 46 8.74 4.78 17.17
CA THR A 46 7.74 3.95 16.51
C THR A 46 7.92 2.52 16.99
N SER A 47 6.84 1.72 16.94
CA SER A 47 6.95 0.33 17.34
C SER A 47 7.86 -0.47 16.39
N VAL A 48 8.56 -1.47 16.92
CA VAL A 48 9.42 -2.35 16.09
C VAL A 48 8.59 -3.04 15.00
N ARG A 49 7.31 -3.30 15.27
CA ARG A 49 6.38 -3.83 14.27
C ARG A 49 6.16 -2.86 13.11
N ASN A 50 5.85 -1.60 13.40
CA ASN A 50 5.65 -0.60 12.34
C ASN A 50 6.93 -0.40 11.53
N TYR A 51 8.08 -0.51 12.19
CA TYR A 51 9.36 -0.49 11.51
C TYR A 51 9.58 -1.71 10.61
N ALA A 52 9.23 -2.92 11.05
CA ALA A 52 9.31 -4.13 10.23
C ALA A 52 8.41 -4.04 8.99
N VAL A 53 7.20 -3.49 9.12
CA VAL A 53 6.29 -3.25 7.98
C VAL A 53 6.90 -2.24 6.98
N ARG A 54 7.63 -1.22 7.46
CA ARG A 54 8.34 -0.28 6.59
C ARG A 54 9.47 -0.98 5.82
N ILE A 55 10.22 -1.86 6.48
CA ILE A 55 11.28 -2.65 5.83
C ILE A 55 10.67 -3.58 4.78
N GLU A 56 9.54 -4.23 5.07
CA GLU A 56 8.83 -5.08 4.12
C GLU A 56 8.36 -4.27 2.90
N GLY A 57 7.75 -3.10 3.13
CA GLY A 57 7.39 -2.16 2.06
C GLY A 57 8.60 -1.78 1.20
N PHE A 58 9.72 -1.38 1.82
CA PHE A 58 10.96 -1.08 1.10
C PHE A 58 11.48 -2.28 0.30
N THR A 59 11.42 -3.49 0.87
CA THR A 59 11.91 -4.70 0.20
C THR A 59 11.08 -5.05 -1.04
N ILE A 60 9.79 -4.73 -1.01
CA ILE A 60 8.84 -4.99 -2.11
C ILE A 60 8.90 -3.90 -3.19
N SER A 61 9.09 -2.64 -2.80
CA SER A 61 8.87 -1.47 -3.68
C SER A 61 10.09 -0.55 -3.82
N ASP A 62 11.25 -0.99 -3.32
CA ASP A 62 12.50 -0.25 -3.32
C ASP A 62 12.35 1.17 -2.72
N ILE A 63 13.25 2.10 -3.03
CA ILE A 63 13.29 3.46 -2.49
C ILE A 63 11.97 4.25 -2.69
N GLU A 64 11.23 4.00 -3.78
CA GLU A 64 9.97 4.73 -4.07
C GLU A 64 8.86 4.44 -3.07
N GLY A 65 8.76 3.21 -2.54
CA GLY A 65 7.74 2.88 -1.54
C GLY A 65 8.05 3.40 -0.13
N MET A 66 9.33 3.60 0.20
CA MET A 66 9.72 4.10 1.51
C MET A 66 9.27 5.55 1.72
N LEU A 67 9.38 6.39 0.69
CA LEU A 67 8.91 7.78 0.74
C LEU A 67 7.40 7.83 0.98
N TYR A 68 6.63 6.97 0.30
CA TYR A 68 5.18 6.89 0.50
C TYR A 68 4.79 6.55 1.95
N ILE A 69 5.53 5.64 2.59
CA ILE A 69 5.23 5.17 3.95
C ILE A 69 5.80 6.11 5.03
N LEU A 70 6.86 6.88 4.75
CA LEU A 70 7.42 7.86 5.70
C LEU A 70 6.52 9.09 5.87
N TYR A 71 5.93 9.57 4.78
CA TYR A 71 5.08 10.77 4.79
C TYR A 71 3.60 10.48 5.09
N ALA A 72 3.17 9.21 5.10
CA ALA A 72 1.79 8.82 5.37
C ALA A 72 1.69 7.69 6.40
N TYR A 73 1.17 7.99 7.59
CA TYR A 73 0.57 7.00 8.51
C TYR A 73 -0.74 7.59 9.06
N PRO A 74 -1.77 6.79 9.41
CA PRO A 74 -1.76 5.33 9.59
C PRO A 74 -2.45 4.59 8.44
N VAL A 75 -1.86 3.46 8.03
CA VAL A 75 -2.32 2.73 6.85
C VAL A 75 -2.74 1.29 7.22
N PRO A 76 -4.05 1.01 7.17
CA PRO A 76 -4.56 -0.32 6.85
C PRO A 76 -5.06 -0.44 5.39
N VAL A 77 -5.15 0.67 4.62
CA VAL A 77 -5.89 0.70 3.33
C VAL A 77 -5.02 1.05 2.11
N CYS A 78 -3.85 1.68 2.28
CA CYS A 78 -3.09 2.31 1.19
C CYS A 78 -2.13 1.40 0.41
N ILE A 79 -2.19 0.07 0.55
CA ILE A 79 -1.35 -0.84 -0.27
C ILE A 79 -2.09 -1.27 -1.54
N THR A 80 -3.42 -1.17 -1.57
CA THR A 80 -4.24 -1.41 -2.77
C THR A 80 -4.62 -0.13 -3.52
N SER A 81 -4.56 1.04 -2.86
CA SER A 81 -4.73 2.34 -3.51
C SER A 81 -3.72 2.65 -4.63
N PRO A 82 -2.43 2.25 -4.57
CA PRO A 82 -1.48 2.53 -5.64
C PRO A 82 -1.83 1.72 -6.90
N CYS A 83 -2.16 0.43 -6.76
CA CYS A 83 -2.58 -0.40 -7.89
C CYS A 83 -3.83 0.16 -8.57
N TRP A 84 -4.80 0.65 -7.79
CA TRP A 84 -5.99 1.32 -8.33
C TRP A 84 -5.66 2.62 -9.07
N CYS A 85 -4.85 3.48 -8.47
CA CYS A 85 -4.40 4.72 -9.11
C CYS A 85 -3.60 4.44 -10.38
N ILE A 86 -2.71 3.44 -10.37
CA ILE A 86 -1.89 3.04 -11.52
C ILE A 86 -2.78 2.47 -12.63
N SER A 87 -3.71 1.56 -12.32
CA SER A 87 -4.59 0.97 -13.34
C SER A 87 -5.53 2.00 -13.96
N THR A 88 -6.06 2.93 -13.17
CA THR A 88 -6.89 4.03 -13.67
C THR A 88 -6.10 5.04 -14.49
N HIS A 89 -4.89 5.43 -14.06
CA HIS A 89 -3.96 6.25 -14.86
C HIS A 89 -3.56 5.56 -16.16
N ALA A 90 -3.15 4.29 -16.11
CA ALA A 90 -2.74 3.53 -17.29
C ALA A 90 -3.90 3.33 -18.28
N CYS A 91 -5.13 3.19 -17.80
CA CYS A 91 -6.30 3.12 -18.66
C CYS A 91 -6.59 4.47 -19.33
N LEU A 92 -6.45 5.58 -18.60
CA LEU A 92 -6.66 6.92 -19.15
C LEU A 92 -5.53 7.35 -20.10
N ASP A 93 -4.26 7.08 -19.76
CA ASP A 93 -3.09 7.43 -20.58
C ASP A 93 -3.04 6.66 -21.91
N LYS A 94 -3.68 5.48 -22.00
CA LYS A 94 -3.84 4.75 -23.28
C LYS A 94 -4.84 5.43 -24.22
N VAL A 95 -5.83 6.12 -23.67
CA VAL A 95 -6.92 6.73 -24.44
C VAL A 95 -6.63 8.20 -24.70
N LEU A 96 -5.92 8.86 -23.80
CA LEU A 96 -5.63 10.28 -23.86
C LEU A 96 -4.34 10.57 -24.65
N PRO A 97 -4.36 11.57 -25.55
CA PRO A 97 -3.16 12.01 -26.26
C PRO A 97 -2.16 12.74 -25.35
N VAL A 98 -2.57 13.16 -24.16
CA VAL A 98 -1.73 13.88 -23.19
C VAL A 98 -1.77 13.12 -21.86
N PRO A 99 -0.61 12.76 -21.28
CA PRO A 99 -0.55 12.05 -20.02
C PRO A 99 -1.09 12.90 -18.87
N ILE A 100 -1.96 12.34 -18.04
CA ILE A 100 -2.50 13.05 -16.88
C ILE A 100 -1.46 13.06 -15.76
N LYS A 101 -0.96 14.26 -15.41
CA LYS A 101 0.04 14.44 -14.34
C LYS A 101 -0.42 13.94 -12.96
N CYS A 102 -1.72 14.06 -12.65
CA CYS A 102 -2.29 13.64 -11.37
C CYS A 102 -3.79 13.37 -11.53
N MET A 103 -4.29 12.27 -10.96
CA MET A 103 -5.71 11.94 -10.97
C MET A 103 -6.48 12.88 -10.03
N ILE A 104 -7.50 13.55 -10.57
CA ILE A 104 -8.43 14.40 -9.81
C ILE A 104 -9.75 13.65 -9.65
N TYR A 105 -10.04 13.20 -8.43
CA TYR A 105 -11.28 12.46 -8.12
C TYR A 105 -12.46 13.39 -7.83
N GLN A 106 -12.22 14.58 -7.26
CA GLN A 106 -13.25 15.59 -7.02
C GLN A 106 -13.73 16.20 -8.34
N ASN A 107 -15.05 16.28 -8.50
CA ASN A 107 -15.71 16.78 -9.72
C ASN A 107 -15.09 16.18 -10.99
N PHE A 108 -14.88 14.85 -10.99
CA PHE A 108 -14.25 14.13 -12.11
C PHE A 108 -14.85 14.52 -13.47
N ASN A 109 -16.18 14.70 -13.53
CA ASN A 109 -16.87 15.09 -14.75
C ASN A 109 -16.41 16.45 -15.30
N GLU A 110 -16.09 17.42 -14.44
CA GLU A 110 -15.64 18.76 -14.85
C GLU A 110 -14.13 18.76 -15.15
N ASN A 111 -13.35 18.15 -14.25
CA ASN A 111 -11.89 18.24 -14.29
C ASN A 111 -11.24 17.27 -15.28
N ILE A 112 -11.90 16.13 -15.55
CA ILE A 112 -11.41 15.11 -16.47
C ILE A 112 -12.33 15.00 -17.69
N THR A 113 -13.61 14.65 -17.49
CA THR A 113 -14.50 14.37 -18.64
C THR A 113 -14.77 15.58 -19.52
N ALA A 114 -15.05 16.76 -18.96
CA ALA A 114 -15.27 17.98 -19.74
C ALA A 114 -13.97 18.53 -20.33
N LYS A 115 -12.86 18.43 -19.59
CA LYS A 115 -11.56 18.93 -20.04
C LYS A 115 -10.96 18.11 -21.18
N TYR A 116 -10.99 16.79 -21.05
CA TYR A 116 -10.38 15.87 -22.00
C TYR A 116 -11.41 15.21 -22.94
N HIS A 117 -12.70 15.52 -22.79
CA HIS A 117 -13.80 15.01 -23.61
C HIS A 117 -13.90 13.48 -23.58
N HIS A 118 -13.48 12.84 -22.48
CA HIS A 118 -13.44 11.38 -22.33
C HIS A 118 -14.23 10.94 -21.11
N ALA A 119 -15.15 10.01 -21.33
CA ALA A 119 -15.97 9.40 -20.28
C ALA A 119 -15.39 8.03 -19.91
N ILE A 120 -15.33 7.75 -18.61
CA ILE A 120 -15.07 6.38 -18.14
C ILE A 120 -16.34 5.57 -18.42
N ILE A 121 -16.18 4.49 -19.18
CA ILE A 121 -17.24 3.53 -19.48
C ILE A 121 -17.02 2.29 -18.60
N ASN A 122 -18.10 1.70 -18.09
CA ASN A 122 -18.08 0.50 -17.23
C ASN A 122 -17.35 0.67 -15.90
N TYR A 123 -17.46 1.86 -15.29
CA TYR A 123 -17.05 2.03 -13.91
C TYR A 123 -17.97 1.25 -12.96
N PRO A 124 -17.46 0.37 -12.07
CA PRO A 124 -18.30 -0.48 -11.24
C PRO A 124 -19.08 0.27 -10.14
N LEU A 125 -18.78 1.54 -9.86
CA LEU A 125 -19.55 2.36 -8.91
C LEU A 125 -20.33 3.46 -9.64
N LYS A 126 -21.41 3.93 -9.00
CA LYS A 126 -22.23 5.04 -9.53
C LYS A 126 -21.48 6.38 -9.60
N LYS A 127 -20.48 6.56 -8.74
CA LYS A 127 -19.69 7.79 -8.65
C LYS A 127 -18.21 7.44 -8.50
N PHE A 128 -17.37 8.08 -9.30
CA PHE A 128 -15.92 7.99 -9.17
C PHE A 128 -15.46 8.55 -7.82
N CYS A 129 -14.80 7.73 -7.01
CA CYS A 129 -14.39 8.06 -5.64
C CYS A 129 -12.91 7.79 -5.41
N TYR A 130 -12.39 8.33 -4.32
CA TYR A 130 -11.02 8.04 -3.90
C TYR A 130 -10.92 6.57 -3.48
N PRO A 131 -9.77 5.90 -3.72
CA PRO A 131 -9.56 4.53 -3.23
C PRO A 131 -9.68 4.43 -1.70
N SER A 132 -9.33 5.50 -1.00
CA SER A 132 -9.46 5.61 0.46
C SER A 132 -10.91 5.70 0.95
N ASP A 133 -11.86 6.05 0.08
CA ASP A 133 -13.29 6.12 0.44
C ASP A 133 -13.95 4.74 0.39
N VAL A 134 -13.28 3.74 -0.19
CA VAL A 134 -13.76 2.35 -0.20
C VAL A 134 -13.38 1.70 1.14
N GLY A 135 -14.40 1.28 1.88
CA GLY A 135 -14.29 0.93 3.31
C GLY A 135 -13.46 -0.32 3.61
N SER A 136 -13.25 -1.19 2.62
CA SER A 136 -12.46 -2.41 2.80
C SER A 136 -11.58 -2.73 1.60
N LYS A 137 -10.45 -3.40 1.88
CA LYS A 137 -9.52 -3.89 0.86
C LYS A 137 -10.20 -4.87 -0.12
N SER A 138 -11.02 -5.78 0.41
CA SER A 138 -11.72 -6.79 -0.39
C SER A 138 -12.70 -6.16 -1.38
N GLU A 139 -13.40 -5.09 -0.97
CA GLU A 139 -14.24 -4.32 -1.90
C GLU A 139 -13.39 -3.67 -2.99
N LEU A 140 -12.22 -3.10 -2.65
CA LEU A 140 -11.34 -2.49 -3.64
C LEU A 140 -10.81 -3.51 -4.67
N GLU A 141 -10.41 -4.70 -4.21
CA GLU A 141 -9.96 -5.79 -5.09
C GLU A 141 -11.10 -6.31 -5.98
N LEU A 142 -12.31 -6.45 -5.44
CA LEU A 142 -13.49 -6.82 -6.20
C LEU A 142 -13.83 -5.78 -7.27
N LEU A 143 -13.76 -4.49 -6.92
CA LEU A 143 -13.98 -3.41 -7.87
C LEU A 143 -12.92 -3.39 -8.98
N LEU A 144 -11.67 -3.76 -8.66
CA LEU A 144 -10.58 -3.77 -9.64
C LEU A 144 -10.80 -4.90 -10.64
N TRP A 145 -11.13 -6.07 -10.10
CA TRP A 145 -11.47 -7.24 -10.91
C TRP A 145 -12.72 -6.99 -11.77
N ALA A 146 -13.75 -6.35 -11.21
CA ALA A 146 -14.97 -5.95 -11.93
C ALA A 146 -14.65 -4.99 -13.09
N TRP A 147 -13.78 -4.01 -12.84
CA TRP A 147 -13.30 -3.09 -13.88
C TRP A 147 -12.57 -3.84 -15.00
N GLU A 148 -11.57 -4.66 -14.67
CA GLU A 148 -10.75 -5.37 -15.67
C GLU A 148 -11.56 -6.40 -16.48
N SER A 149 -12.53 -7.05 -15.83
CA SER A 149 -13.44 -8.00 -16.47
C SER A 149 -14.59 -7.34 -17.23
N GLY A 150 -14.80 -6.03 -17.07
CA GLY A 150 -15.91 -5.28 -17.67
C GLY A 150 -17.28 -5.63 -17.08
N VAL A 151 -17.32 -6.30 -15.93
CA VAL A 151 -18.57 -6.69 -15.24
C VAL A 151 -18.99 -5.52 -14.35
N THR A 152 -20.15 -4.92 -14.64
CA THR A 152 -20.74 -3.87 -13.82
C THR A 152 -21.74 -4.48 -12.82
N PHE A 153 -21.79 -3.92 -11.61
CA PHE A 153 -22.79 -4.25 -10.58
C PHE A 153 -23.89 -3.20 -10.52
#